data_AF-A0A7Z8QWA9-F1
#
_entry.id   AF-A0A7Z8QWA9-F1
#
_cell.length_a   1.000
_cell.length_b   1.000
_cell.length_c   1.000
_cell.angle_alpha   90.00
_cell.angle_beta   90.00
_cell.angle_gamma   90.00
#
_symmetry.space_group_name_H-M   'P 1'
#
loop_
_entity.id
_entity.type
_entity.pdbx_description
1 polymer ?
#
loop_
_entity_poly.entity_id
_entity_poly.type
_entity_poly.pdbx_seq_one_letter_code
_entity_poly.pdbx_strand_id
1 'polypeptide(L)'
;LWKINSAYQAKKWSTPDSGGYIWHTTGSGKTLTSFKAARLATELDFIDKVFFVVDRKDLDLQTMKEYERFSPNSVNGSENTAGLKRNLDKEDNKIIVTTIQKLNNLMKGEGELPIYSKQVVFIFDEAHRSQFGEAQKNLKRKFKKFYQFGFTGTPIFPENALGAETTGSVFGCELHSYVITDAIHDEKVLKFKVDYNNVRPQFKAIEAEQDERKLTASENKHALLHPNRIDEISQYILNNFKQKTHRQQAGGKGFNAMFAVSSVDAAKVYYESFKNLQKESNNPLKIATIFSFAANEEQSAVGDIADEGFEITAMDSSAKEFLSEAIADYNGMFKSNDGVDSNGFQNYYSNLAQRVKKQEIDLLIVVGMF
;
A
#
# COMPACT_ATOMS: atom_id res chain seq x y z
N LEU A 1 14.93 -8.20 18.98
CA LEU A 1 15.14 -8.12 20.46
C LEU A 1 16.62 -8.08 20.84
N TRP A 2 17.43 -9.06 20.44
CA TRP A 2 18.87 -9.09 20.78
C TRP A 2 19.60 -7.77 20.43
N LYS A 3 19.27 -7.17 19.28
CA LYS A 3 19.85 -5.90 18.82
C LYS A 3 19.49 -4.72 19.75
N ILE A 4 18.25 -4.66 20.25
CA ILE A 4 17.80 -3.65 21.23
C ILE A 4 18.58 -3.80 22.53
N ASN A 5 18.68 -5.02 23.07
CA ASN A 5 19.44 -5.30 24.28
C ASN A 5 20.92 -4.93 24.12
N SER A 6 21.54 -5.33 23.01
CA SER A 6 22.94 -5.02 22.71
C SER A 6 23.18 -3.51 22.62
N ALA A 7 22.31 -2.77 21.93
CA ALA A 7 22.41 -1.32 21.80
C ALA A 7 22.23 -0.60 23.16
N TYR A 8 21.26 -1.04 23.98
CA TYR A 8 21.04 -0.51 25.32
C TYR A 8 22.26 -0.70 26.22
N GLN A 9 22.82 -1.92 26.27
CA GLN A 9 24.02 -2.22 27.07
C GLN A 9 25.24 -1.42 26.59
N ALA A 10 25.37 -1.22 25.28
CA ALA A 10 26.42 -0.38 24.70
C ALA A 10 26.18 1.13 24.87
N LYS A 11 25.04 1.54 25.46
CA LYS A 11 24.60 2.94 25.56
C LYS A 11 24.60 3.65 24.20
N LYS A 12 24.24 2.93 23.14
CA LYS A 12 24.07 3.45 21.78
C LYS A 12 22.59 3.56 21.46
N TRP A 13 22.14 4.76 21.17
CA TRP A 13 20.77 5.07 20.75
C TRP A 13 20.78 6.15 19.68
N SER A 14 19.70 6.27 18.93
CA SER A 14 19.47 7.33 17.94
C SER A 14 20.47 7.32 16.77
N THR A 15 21.19 6.22 16.57
CA THR A 15 22.13 6.00 15.47
C THR A 15 21.73 4.76 14.66
N PRO A 16 22.09 4.67 13.37
CA PRO A 16 21.84 3.47 12.56
C PRO A 16 22.42 2.18 13.19
N ASP A 17 23.57 2.27 13.87
CA ASP A 17 24.17 1.16 14.61
C ASP A 17 23.29 0.55 15.70
N SER A 18 22.38 1.35 16.27
CA SER A 18 21.44 0.93 17.32
C SER A 18 20.20 0.22 16.77
N GLY A 19 19.99 0.29 15.45
CA GLY A 19 18.85 -0.27 14.73
C GLY A 19 19.24 -1.38 13.75
N GLY A 20 18.39 -1.59 12.76
CA GLY A 20 18.67 -2.42 11.59
C GLY A 20 17.39 -2.69 10.81
N TYR A 21 17.49 -3.36 9.67
CA TYR A 21 16.31 -3.72 8.87
C TYR A 21 16.22 -5.22 8.62
N ILE A 22 15.00 -5.67 8.36
CA ILE A 22 14.66 -7.05 8.04
C ILE A 22 14.11 -7.06 6.61
N TRP A 23 14.77 -7.81 5.73
CA TRP A 23 14.37 -7.92 4.34
C TRP A 23 13.60 -9.22 4.10
N HIS A 24 12.28 -9.14 4.13
CA HIS A 24 11.39 -10.29 4.01
C HIS A 24 10.47 -10.10 2.81
N THR A 25 10.39 -11.09 1.92
CA THR A 25 9.61 -10.95 0.68
C THR A 25 8.11 -10.66 0.95
N THR A 26 7.43 -10.00 0.02
CA THR A 26 5.99 -9.71 0.12
C THR A 26 5.19 -11.02 0.23
N GLY A 27 4.21 -11.05 1.13
CA GLY A 27 3.42 -12.25 1.41
C GLY A 27 4.07 -13.27 2.37
N SER A 28 5.30 -13.06 2.85
CA SER A 28 5.97 -13.97 3.79
C SER A 28 5.51 -13.86 5.26
N GLY A 29 4.61 -12.93 5.59
CA GLY A 29 4.17 -12.68 6.97
C GLY A 29 4.93 -11.58 7.71
N LYS A 30 5.50 -10.61 6.96
CA LYS A 30 6.17 -9.42 7.51
C LYS A 30 5.38 -8.71 8.59
N THR A 31 4.16 -8.28 8.29
CA THR A 31 3.28 -7.53 9.20
C THR A 31 3.02 -8.27 10.52
N LEU A 32 2.82 -9.59 10.46
CA LEU A 32 2.65 -10.41 11.65
C LEU A 32 3.95 -10.45 12.49
N THR A 33 5.09 -10.61 11.82
CA THR A 33 6.41 -10.70 12.45
C THR A 33 6.81 -9.36 13.08
N SER A 34 6.63 -8.25 12.36
CA SER A 34 6.95 -6.89 12.80
C SER A 34 6.06 -6.48 13.99
N PHE A 35 4.76 -6.78 13.94
CA PHE A 35 3.85 -6.55 15.06
C PHE A 35 4.19 -7.40 16.29
N LYS A 36 4.50 -8.70 16.10
CA LYS A 36 4.92 -9.57 17.20
C LYS A 36 6.24 -9.10 17.83
N ALA A 37 7.19 -8.65 17.01
CA ALA A 37 8.43 -8.05 17.48
C ALA A 37 8.17 -6.78 18.30
N ALA A 38 7.22 -5.94 17.90
CA ALA A 38 6.83 -4.74 18.64
C ALA A 38 6.25 -5.11 20.00
N ARG A 39 5.36 -6.10 20.04
CA ARG A 39 4.79 -6.60 21.30
C ARG A 39 5.89 -7.13 22.23
N LEU A 40 6.79 -7.98 21.75
CA LEU A 40 7.88 -8.51 22.59
C LEU A 40 8.85 -7.42 23.06
N ALA A 41 9.03 -6.34 22.28
CA ALA A 41 9.86 -5.21 22.71
C ALA A 41 9.25 -4.45 23.91
N THR A 42 7.94 -4.55 24.14
CA THR A 42 7.29 -3.96 25.33
C THR A 42 7.64 -4.69 26.63
N GLU A 43 8.03 -5.97 26.53
CA GLU A 43 8.42 -6.82 27.67
C GLU A 43 9.84 -6.49 28.17
N LEU A 44 10.57 -5.60 27.48
CA LEU A 44 11.86 -5.10 27.94
C LEU A 44 11.65 -4.00 29.00
N ASP A 45 12.10 -4.24 30.23
CA ASP A 45 11.87 -3.36 31.37
C ASP A 45 12.38 -1.92 31.15
N PHE A 46 13.52 -1.79 30.46
CA PHE A 46 14.15 -0.50 30.17
C PHE A 46 13.51 0.26 28.99
N ILE A 47 12.52 -0.30 28.31
CA ILE A 47 11.78 0.36 27.23
C ILE A 47 10.51 0.98 27.80
N ASP A 48 10.32 2.27 27.52
CA ASP A 48 9.16 3.04 27.97
C ASP A 48 7.97 2.91 27.01
N LYS A 49 8.23 3.00 25.70
CA LYS A 49 7.20 2.85 24.65
C LYS A 49 7.75 2.17 23.40
N VAL A 50 6.87 1.46 22.71
CA VAL A 50 7.13 0.88 21.40
C VAL A 50 6.12 1.42 20.41
N PHE A 51 6.60 2.12 19.39
CA PHE A 51 5.79 2.56 18.25
C PHE A 51 5.83 1.48 17.18
N PHE A 52 4.67 0.94 16.85
CA PHE A 52 4.47 0.15 15.65
C PHE A 52 3.84 1.06 14.59
N VAL A 53 4.65 1.39 13.59
CA VAL A 53 4.32 2.37 12.56
C VAL A 53 4.04 1.64 11.26
N VAL A 54 2.87 1.87 10.71
CA VAL A 54 2.42 1.28 9.44
C VAL A 54 2.12 2.39 8.44
N ASP A 55 2.10 2.04 7.16
CA ASP A 55 1.52 2.94 6.17
C ASP A 55 0.01 2.74 6.04
N ARG A 56 -0.71 3.83 5.72
CA ARG A 56 -2.17 3.89 5.65
C ARG A 56 -2.77 2.96 4.60
N LYS A 57 -2.03 2.65 3.52
CA LYS A 57 -2.50 1.80 2.43
C LYS A 57 -2.45 0.31 2.75
N ASP A 58 -1.48 -0.08 3.58
CA ASP A 58 -1.26 -1.49 3.93
C ASP A 58 -2.21 -1.94 5.06
N LEU A 59 -2.98 -1.00 5.61
CA LEU A 59 -4.00 -1.23 6.62
C LEU A 59 -5.31 -1.72 5.99
N ASP A 60 -5.43 -3.03 5.79
CA ASP A 60 -6.74 -3.63 5.54
C ASP A 60 -7.65 -3.56 6.79
N LEU A 61 -8.96 -3.73 6.61
CA LEU A 61 -9.93 -3.68 7.72
C LEU A 61 -9.66 -4.70 8.83
N GLN A 62 -9.07 -5.84 8.49
CA GLN A 62 -8.79 -6.89 9.45
C GLN A 62 -7.65 -6.45 10.37
N THR A 63 -6.61 -5.87 9.78
CA THR A 63 -5.44 -5.33 10.44
C THR A 63 -5.80 -4.11 11.29
N MET A 64 -6.65 -3.21 10.76
CA MET A 64 -7.20 -2.09 11.54
C MET A 64 -7.96 -2.56 12.79
N LYS A 65 -8.85 -3.55 12.65
CA LYS A 65 -9.61 -4.09 13.80
C LYS A 65 -8.71 -4.72 14.86
N GLU A 66 -7.67 -5.46 14.44
CA GLU A 66 -6.71 -6.02 15.39
C GLU A 66 -5.94 -4.91 16.09
N TYR A 67 -5.44 -3.90 15.37
CA TYR A 67 -4.68 -2.81 15.98
C TYR A 67 -5.53 -1.89 16.85
N GLU A 68 -6.81 -1.71 16.53
CA GLU A 68 -7.75 -0.91 17.32
C GLU A 68 -7.95 -1.50 18.72
N ARG A 69 -7.82 -2.83 18.89
CA ARG A 69 -7.81 -3.48 20.21
C ARG A 69 -6.62 -3.06 21.07
N PHE A 70 -5.48 -2.73 20.46
CA PHE A 70 -4.25 -2.32 21.16
C PHE A 70 -4.11 -0.81 21.30
N SER A 71 -4.63 -0.02 20.35
CA SER A 71 -4.53 1.44 20.36
C SER A 71 -5.83 2.07 19.82
N PRO A 72 -6.90 2.11 20.64
CA PRO A 72 -8.20 2.63 20.22
C PRO A 72 -8.07 4.05 19.63
N ASN A 73 -8.71 4.29 18.49
CA ASN A 73 -8.72 5.57 17.77
C ASN A 73 -7.35 6.12 17.31
N SER A 74 -6.26 5.34 17.36
CA SER A 74 -4.94 5.78 16.86
C SER A 74 -4.62 5.28 15.45
N VAL A 75 -5.32 4.24 14.99
CA VAL A 75 -5.05 3.59 13.71
C VAL A 75 -6.26 3.77 12.80
N ASN A 76 -6.21 4.80 11.95
CA ASN A 76 -7.18 5.04 10.89
C ASN A 76 -6.58 6.04 9.89
N GLY A 77 -7.25 6.22 8.74
CA GLY A 77 -6.81 7.12 7.66
C GLY A 77 -6.91 8.63 7.96
N SER A 78 -7.35 9.04 9.16
CA SER A 78 -7.42 10.46 9.53
C SER A 78 -6.03 11.03 9.84
N GLU A 79 -5.84 12.33 9.63
CA GLU A 79 -4.64 13.04 10.07
C GLU A 79 -4.67 13.45 11.55
N ASN A 80 -5.79 13.22 12.24
CA ASN A 80 -5.99 13.66 13.62
C ASN A 80 -5.04 12.94 14.60
N THR A 81 -4.27 13.73 15.34
CA THR A 81 -3.27 13.26 16.32
C THR A 81 -3.82 13.15 17.74
N ALA A 82 -5.06 13.58 18.00
CA ALA A 82 -5.65 13.58 19.35
C ALA A 82 -5.73 12.16 19.96
N GLY A 83 -6.08 11.16 19.14
CA GLY A 83 -6.09 9.76 19.55
C GLY A 83 -4.70 9.25 19.91
N LEU A 84 -3.69 9.62 19.11
CA LEU A 84 -2.29 9.26 19.34
C LEU A 84 -1.77 9.87 20.64
N LYS A 85 -2.01 11.17 20.89
CA LYS A 85 -1.64 11.84 22.14
C LYS A 85 -2.23 11.14 23.37
N ARG A 86 -3.53 10.85 23.34
CA ARG A 86 -4.22 10.16 24.44
C ARG A 86 -3.60 8.79 24.76
N ASN A 87 -3.11 8.08 23.76
CA ASN A 87 -2.46 6.77 23.98
C ASN A 87 -1.02 6.89 24.46
N LEU A 88 -0.33 8.01 24.21
CA LEU A 88 1.00 8.27 24.79
C LEU A 88 0.94 8.44 26.31
N ASP A 89 -0.11 9.08 26.82
CA ASP A 89 -0.28 9.38 28.25
C ASP A 89 -0.69 8.17 29.10
N LYS A 90 -1.11 7.06 28.48
CA LYS A 90 -1.47 5.83 29.19
C LYS A 90 -0.23 5.09 29.68
N GLU A 91 -0.12 4.86 30.98
CA GLU A 91 1.04 4.16 31.57
C GLU A 91 0.96 2.63 31.48
N ASP A 92 -0.26 2.07 31.46
CA ASP A 92 -0.54 0.64 31.43
C ASP A 92 -0.30 -0.02 30.05
N ASN A 93 -0.08 0.79 29.01
CA ASN A 93 0.09 0.31 27.65
C ASN A 93 1.36 0.88 27.01
N LYS A 94 2.37 0.02 26.83
CA LYS A 94 3.64 0.41 26.19
C LYS A 94 3.58 0.42 24.66
N ILE A 95 2.63 -0.28 24.03
CA ILE A 95 2.54 -0.36 22.56
C ILE A 95 1.64 0.75 22.02
N ILE A 96 2.15 1.46 21.01
CA ILE A 96 1.46 2.54 20.30
C ILE A 96 1.42 2.15 18.83
N VAL A 97 0.23 1.87 18.31
CA VAL A 97 0.05 1.66 16.88
C VAL A 97 -0.42 2.95 16.21
N THR A 98 0.27 3.38 15.15
CA THR A 98 -0.03 4.63 14.44
C THR A 98 0.37 4.52 12.98
N THR A 99 -0.17 5.42 12.14
CA THR A 99 0.34 5.63 10.79
C THR A 99 1.56 6.55 10.80
N ILE A 100 2.41 6.45 9.76
CA ILE A 100 3.56 7.35 9.57
C ILE A 100 3.11 8.82 9.47
N GLN A 101 1.97 9.09 8.82
CA GLN A 101 1.40 10.43 8.66
C GLN A 101 1.05 11.05 10.01
N LYS A 102 0.31 10.32 10.86
CA LYS A 102 -0.05 10.80 12.21
C LYS A 102 1.17 11.02 13.09
N LEU A 103 2.17 10.15 13.00
CA LEU A 103 3.42 10.32 13.73
C LEU A 103 4.17 11.58 13.25
N ASN A 104 4.28 11.80 11.94
CA ASN A 104 4.90 13.00 11.39
C ASN A 104 4.14 14.27 11.82
N ASN A 105 2.80 14.26 11.74
CA ASN A 105 1.97 15.39 12.16
C ASN A 105 2.10 15.69 13.65
N LEU A 106 2.17 14.66 14.51
CA LEU A 106 2.47 14.84 15.94
C LEU A 106 3.83 15.51 16.13
N MET A 107 4.85 15.04 15.41
CA MET A 107 6.19 15.63 15.45
C MET A 107 6.27 17.00 14.77
N LYS A 108 5.32 17.44 13.96
CA LYS A 108 5.26 18.82 13.44
C LYS A 108 4.58 19.76 14.42
N GLY A 109 3.41 19.37 14.93
CA GLY A 109 2.55 20.23 15.74
C GLY A 109 3.05 20.47 17.17
N GLU A 110 3.74 19.51 17.78
CA GLU A 110 4.03 19.55 19.22
C GLU A 110 5.50 19.88 19.52
N GLY A 111 5.76 20.97 20.24
CA GLY A 111 7.11 21.40 20.63
C GLY A 111 7.84 20.36 21.51
N GLU A 112 7.39 20.17 22.74
CA GLU A 112 7.95 19.20 23.68
C GLU A 112 6.88 18.24 24.19
N LEU A 113 7.10 16.94 23.99
CA LEU A 113 6.33 15.87 24.60
C LEU A 113 7.22 15.07 25.55
N PRO A 114 6.74 14.64 26.73
CA PRO A 114 7.52 13.84 27.67
C PRO A 114 8.10 12.57 27.04
N ILE A 115 7.45 12.01 26.01
CA ILE A 115 7.91 10.81 25.32
C ILE A 115 9.25 11.01 24.60
N TYR A 116 9.61 12.24 24.22
CA TYR A 116 10.81 12.52 23.44
C TYR A 116 12.12 12.25 24.21
N SER A 117 12.10 12.23 25.55
CA SER A 117 13.28 11.96 26.39
C SER A 117 13.38 10.52 26.91
N LYS A 118 12.33 9.71 26.66
CA LYS A 118 12.18 8.32 27.11
C LYS A 118 12.90 7.33 26.18
N GLN A 119 13.07 6.08 26.62
CA GLN A 119 13.60 4.97 25.83
C GLN A 119 12.52 4.39 24.91
N VAL A 120 12.66 4.66 23.61
CA VAL A 120 11.61 4.35 22.62
C VAL A 120 12.11 3.37 21.57
N VAL A 121 11.29 2.39 21.21
CA VAL A 121 11.52 1.53 20.04
C VAL A 121 10.55 1.91 18.94
N PHE A 122 11.04 2.10 17.72
CA PHE A 122 10.23 2.23 16.52
C PHE A 122 10.37 0.96 15.68
N ILE A 123 9.25 0.37 15.30
CA ILE A 123 9.18 -0.70 14.31
C ILE A 123 8.30 -0.22 13.18
N PHE A 124 8.88 -0.08 12.01
CA PHE A 124 8.19 0.32 10.80
C PHE A 124 7.89 -0.89 9.94
N ASP A 125 6.61 -1.08 9.61
CA ASP A 125 6.18 -2.04 8.60
C ASP A 125 6.20 -1.38 7.21
N GLU A 126 6.62 -2.13 6.20
CA GLU A 126 6.78 -1.66 4.81
C GLU A 126 7.60 -0.36 4.68
N ALA A 127 8.80 -0.39 5.24
CA ALA A 127 9.72 0.74 5.35
C ALA A 127 10.42 1.12 4.03
N HIS A 128 9.67 1.49 3.00
CA HIS A 128 10.20 1.79 1.65
C HIS A 128 9.66 3.07 0.98
N ARG A 129 8.87 3.94 1.64
CA ARG A 129 8.11 5.01 0.94
C ARG A 129 8.53 6.46 1.22
N SER A 130 8.31 7.34 0.25
CA SER A 130 8.48 8.82 0.21
C SER A 130 8.22 9.58 1.53
N GLN A 131 7.14 9.24 2.22
CA GLN A 131 6.73 9.88 3.48
C GLN A 131 7.72 9.66 4.64
N PHE A 132 8.67 8.72 4.48
CA PHE A 132 9.73 8.51 5.45
C PHE A 132 10.68 9.70 5.60
N GLY A 133 11.01 10.41 4.53
CA GLY A 133 12.13 11.36 4.57
C GLY A 133 11.96 12.45 5.61
N GLU A 134 10.81 13.12 5.61
CA GLU A 134 10.51 14.17 6.59
C GLU A 134 10.25 13.60 7.99
N ALA A 135 9.51 12.50 8.09
CA ALA A 135 9.23 11.85 9.36
C ALA A 135 10.53 11.41 10.06
N GLN A 136 11.50 10.87 9.32
CA GLN A 136 12.83 10.49 9.81
C GLN A 136 13.63 11.69 10.30
N LYS A 137 13.64 12.81 9.55
CA LYS A 137 14.28 14.06 9.99
C LYS A 137 13.69 14.57 11.30
N ASN A 138 12.36 14.55 11.40
CA ASN A 138 11.63 14.96 12.60
C ASN A 138 11.89 14.02 13.79
N LEU A 139 11.93 12.72 13.54
CA LEU A 139 12.22 11.70 14.55
C LEU A 139 13.63 11.88 15.11
N LYS A 140 14.65 11.98 14.25
CA LYS A 140 16.06 12.24 14.64
C LYS A 140 16.21 13.54 15.45
N ARG A 141 15.41 14.57 15.13
CA ARG A 141 15.44 15.87 15.82
C ARG A 141 14.79 15.82 17.21
N LYS A 142 13.62 15.17 17.32
CA LYS A 142 12.78 15.22 18.52
C LYS A 142 13.10 14.13 19.53
N PHE A 143 13.17 12.86 19.10
CA PHE A 143 13.41 11.74 20.01
C PHE A 143 14.90 11.63 20.36
N LYS A 144 15.21 11.60 21.67
CA LYS A 144 16.59 11.62 22.17
C LYS A 144 17.19 10.24 22.36
N LYS A 145 16.38 9.24 22.73
CA LYS A 145 16.82 7.86 22.98
C LYS A 145 15.90 6.89 22.25
N PHE A 146 16.22 6.55 21.01
CA PHE A 146 15.42 5.61 20.24
C PHE A 146 16.22 4.52 19.55
N TYR A 147 15.56 3.39 19.30
CA TYR A 147 16.03 2.29 18.44
C TYR A 147 15.02 2.16 17.30
N GLN A 148 15.47 2.13 16.05
CA GLN A 148 14.54 2.00 14.92
C GLN A 148 14.82 0.78 14.06
N PHE A 149 13.75 0.09 13.68
CA PHE A 149 13.80 -1.11 12.86
C PHE A 149 12.82 -1.00 11.70
N GLY A 150 13.27 -1.37 10.51
CA GLY A 150 12.44 -1.40 9.31
C GLY A 150 12.20 -2.82 8.84
N PHE A 151 10.95 -3.18 8.54
CA PHE A 151 10.60 -4.38 7.79
C PHE A 151 10.24 -3.97 6.38
N THR A 152 10.83 -4.59 5.37
CA THR A 152 10.53 -4.24 3.97
C THR A 152 10.67 -5.46 3.06
N GLY A 153 9.82 -5.54 2.04
CA GLY A 153 10.01 -6.46 0.92
C GLY A 153 10.90 -5.91 -0.19
N THR A 154 11.02 -4.59 -0.25
CA THR A 154 11.63 -3.81 -1.32
C THR A 154 12.60 -2.79 -0.71
N PRO A 155 13.76 -3.24 -0.19
CA PRO A 155 14.78 -2.32 0.30
C PRO A 155 15.26 -1.37 -0.81
N ILE A 156 15.56 -0.13 -0.42
CA ILE A 156 16.19 0.88 -1.25
C ILE A 156 17.70 0.72 -1.11
N PHE A 157 18.33 0.33 -2.20
CA PHE A 157 19.77 0.20 -2.37
C PHE A 157 20.32 1.41 -3.14
N PRO A 158 21.65 1.62 -3.17
CA PRO A 158 22.25 2.67 -3.99
C PRO A 158 21.87 2.59 -5.48
N GLU A 159 21.61 1.39 -6.01
CA GLU A 159 21.35 1.15 -7.43
C GLU A 159 19.95 1.58 -7.87
N ASN A 160 18.96 1.59 -6.97
CA ASN A 160 17.58 1.97 -7.28
C ASN A 160 17.14 3.29 -6.63
N ALA A 161 18.00 3.94 -5.84
CA ALA A 161 17.69 5.21 -5.19
C ALA A 161 17.64 6.37 -6.21
N LEU A 162 16.50 7.07 -6.28
CA LEU A 162 16.32 8.29 -7.09
C LEU A 162 16.58 9.55 -6.26
N GLY A 163 17.70 9.59 -5.56
CA GLY A 163 18.05 10.68 -4.64
C GLY A 163 17.51 10.51 -3.20
N ALA A 164 16.79 9.42 -2.93
CA ALA A 164 16.37 9.04 -1.58
C ALA A 164 17.52 8.44 -0.74
N GLU A 165 17.37 8.47 0.59
CA GLU A 165 18.25 7.74 1.49
C GLU A 165 18.04 6.22 1.33
N THR A 166 19.13 5.44 1.30
CA THR A 166 19.04 3.97 1.25
C THR A 166 18.47 3.40 2.54
N THR A 167 17.84 2.22 2.48
CA THR A 167 17.34 1.52 3.68
C THR A 167 18.46 1.30 4.69
N GLY A 168 19.65 0.95 4.21
CA GLY A 168 20.84 0.79 5.06
C GLY A 168 21.28 2.07 5.77
N SER A 169 21.24 3.22 5.10
CA SER A 169 21.60 4.51 5.72
C SER A 169 20.56 5.00 6.73
N VAL A 170 19.29 4.64 6.56
CA VAL A 170 18.21 5.02 7.49
C VAL A 170 18.21 4.10 8.72
N PHE A 171 18.25 2.79 8.51
CA PHE A 171 18.00 1.81 9.57
C PHE A 171 19.26 1.13 10.11
N GLY A 172 20.36 1.08 9.35
CA GLY A 172 21.58 0.37 9.71
C GLY A 172 21.72 -0.96 8.96
N CYS A 173 22.34 -1.95 9.59
CA CYS A 173 22.65 -3.23 8.95
C CYS A 173 21.40 -4.07 8.66
N GLU A 174 21.47 -4.90 7.63
CA GLU A 174 20.54 -6.01 7.45
C GLU A 174 20.70 -6.99 8.61
N LEU A 175 19.64 -7.18 9.41
CA LEU A 175 19.64 -8.09 10.54
C LEU A 175 19.27 -9.51 10.15
N HIS A 176 18.47 -9.66 9.09
CA HIS A 176 18.01 -10.93 8.55
C HIS A 176 17.35 -10.70 7.19
N SER A 177 17.50 -11.66 6.27
CA SER A 177 16.78 -11.72 5.00
C SER A 177 16.04 -13.03 4.80
N TYR A 178 14.88 -12.97 4.15
CA TYR A 178 14.09 -14.11 3.68
C TYR A 178 13.48 -13.71 2.34
N VAL A 179 14.16 -14.04 1.26
CA VAL A 179 13.90 -13.48 -0.07
C VAL A 179 12.90 -14.33 -0.85
N ILE A 180 12.45 -13.84 -2.01
CA ILE A 180 11.43 -14.51 -2.80
C ILE A 180 11.86 -15.91 -3.26
N THR A 181 13.15 -16.12 -3.50
CA THR A 181 13.69 -17.44 -3.90
C THR A 181 13.49 -18.47 -2.79
N ASP A 182 13.73 -18.08 -1.53
CA ASP A 182 13.53 -18.94 -0.36
C ASP A 182 12.04 -19.22 -0.16
N ALA A 183 11.22 -18.17 -0.24
CA ALA A 183 9.78 -18.32 -0.06
C ALA A 183 9.11 -19.20 -1.11
N ILE A 184 9.61 -19.20 -2.35
CA ILE A 184 9.19 -20.12 -3.40
C ILE A 184 9.69 -21.54 -3.13
N HIS A 185 10.95 -21.69 -2.67
CA HIS A 185 11.53 -22.99 -2.33
C HIS A 185 10.76 -23.67 -1.19
N ASP A 186 10.38 -22.90 -0.17
CA ASP A 186 9.68 -23.35 1.02
C ASP A 186 8.16 -23.47 0.83
N GLU A 187 7.66 -23.29 -0.40
CA GLU A 187 6.25 -23.31 -0.76
C GLU A 187 5.38 -22.33 0.09
N LYS A 188 5.99 -21.24 0.56
CA LYS A 188 5.29 -20.17 1.28
C LYS A 188 4.70 -19.12 0.35
N VAL A 189 5.27 -18.97 -0.84
CA VAL A 189 4.82 -18.05 -1.89
C VAL A 189 4.77 -18.79 -3.23
N LEU A 190 3.77 -18.48 -4.05
CA LEU A 190 3.59 -19.08 -5.37
C LEU A 190 4.56 -18.47 -6.40
N LYS A 191 4.89 -19.24 -7.43
CA LYS A 191 5.69 -18.79 -8.57
C LYS A 191 4.88 -17.84 -9.48
N PHE A 192 5.59 -17.03 -10.25
CA PHE A 192 4.98 -16.21 -11.29
C PHE A 192 4.97 -16.93 -12.64
N LYS A 193 3.87 -16.75 -13.38
CA LYS A 193 3.79 -17.04 -14.81
C LYS A 193 3.62 -15.72 -15.54
N VAL A 194 4.71 -15.16 -16.04
CA VAL A 194 4.73 -13.87 -16.73
C VAL A 194 4.66 -14.11 -18.23
N ASP A 195 3.60 -13.66 -18.87
CA ASP A 195 3.44 -13.73 -20.32
C ASP A 195 3.17 -12.32 -20.87
N TYR A 196 3.84 -11.97 -21.96
CA TYR A 196 3.46 -10.81 -22.77
C TYR A 196 2.47 -11.24 -23.85
N ASN A 197 1.22 -10.75 -23.77
CA ASN A 197 0.15 -11.07 -24.72
C ASN A 197 0.34 -10.31 -26.05
N ASN A 198 1.27 -10.78 -26.87
CA ASN A 198 1.69 -10.17 -28.13
C ASN A 198 0.76 -10.50 -29.32
N VAL A 199 -0.49 -10.03 -29.26
CA VAL A 199 -1.52 -10.33 -30.26
C VAL A 199 -1.98 -9.11 -31.07
N ARG A 200 -1.30 -7.97 -30.91
CA ARG A 200 -1.72 -6.67 -31.46
C ARG A 200 -0.61 -6.05 -32.33
N PRO A 201 -0.46 -6.48 -33.61
CA PRO A 201 0.62 -6.00 -34.47
C PRO A 201 0.65 -4.48 -34.64
N GLN A 202 -0.52 -3.82 -34.71
CA GLN A 202 -0.63 -2.37 -34.86
C GLN A 202 0.00 -1.59 -33.69
N PHE A 203 -0.10 -2.13 -32.48
CA PHE A 203 0.38 -1.47 -31.25
C PHE A 203 1.70 -2.07 -30.73
N LYS A 204 2.26 -3.06 -31.42
CA LYS A 204 3.46 -3.77 -30.96
C LYS A 204 4.66 -2.86 -30.72
N ALA A 205 4.88 -1.87 -31.58
CA ALA A 205 6.01 -0.95 -31.46
C ALA A 205 5.90 -0.09 -30.20
N ILE A 206 4.71 0.41 -29.90
CA ILE A 206 4.47 1.26 -28.73
C ILE A 206 4.43 0.47 -27.42
N GLU A 207 3.95 -0.78 -27.46
CA GLU A 207 3.97 -1.70 -26.32
C GLU A 207 5.39 -2.23 -26.00
N ALA A 208 6.34 -2.12 -26.93
CA ALA A 208 7.73 -2.52 -26.76
C ALA A 208 8.71 -1.35 -26.55
N GLU A 209 8.21 -0.11 -26.48
CA GLU A 209 9.03 1.07 -26.22
C GLU A 209 9.61 1.03 -24.79
N GLN A 210 10.87 1.45 -24.64
CA GLN A 210 11.58 1.43 -23.36
C GLN A 210 11.93 2.84 -22.87
N ASP A 211 11.85 3.86 -23.74
CA ASP A 211 12.07 5.24 -23.35
C ASP A 211 10.86 5.77 -22.55
N GLU A 212 11.08 6.03 -21.27
CA GLU A 212 10.06 6.51 -20.33
C GLU A 212 9.37 7.80 -20.78
N ARG A 213 10.10 8.72 -21.43
CA ARG A 213 9.53 10.00 -21.89
C ARG A 213 8.57 9.76 -23.05
N LYS A 214 8.93 8.86 -23.96
CA LYS A 214 8.04 8.48 -25.08
C LYS A 214 6.83 7.68 -24.59
N LEU A 215 7.01 6.79 -23.62
CA LEU A 215 5.90 6.06 -23.00
C LEU A 215 4.91 7.03 -22.34
N THR A 216 5.42 7.99 -21.57
CA THR A 216 4.58 9.04 -20.96
C THR A 216 3.84 9.87 -22.02
N ALA A 217 4.53 10.28 -23.09
CA ALA A 217 3.91 11.02 -24.20
C ALA A 217 2.88 10.18 -24.98
N SER A 218 2.98 8.85 -24.91
CA SER A 218 2.09 7.89 -25.58
C SER A 218 0.80 7.62 -24.82
N GLU A 219 0.63 8.18 -23.63
CA GLU A 219 -0.58 8.08 -22.80
C GLU A 219 -1.71 8.98 -23.36
N ASN A 220 -2.16 8.68 -24.58
CA ASN A 220 -3.19 9.45 -25.28
C ASN A 220 -4.04 8.57 -26.22
N LYS A 221 -5.15 9.13 -26.73
CA LYS A 221 -6.15 8.43 -27.55
C LYS A 221 -5.68 8.01 -28.94
N HIS A 222 -4.49 8.43 -29.39
CA HIS A 222 -3.90 8.02 -30.66
C HIS A 222 -2.89 6.87 -30.49
N ALA A 223 -2.61 6.47 -29.25
CA ALA A 223 -1.50 5.62 -28.86
C ALA A 223 -1.96 4.55 -27.86
N LEU A 224 -1.55 4.62 -26.60
CA LEU A 224 -1.87 3.60 -25.59
C LEU A 224 -3.38 3.57 -25.25
N LEU A 225 -4.06 4.71 -25.36
CA LEU A 225 -5.51 4.80 -25.10
C LEU A 225 -6.34 4.74 -26.39
N HIS A 226 -5.78 4.21 -27.48
CA HIS A 226 -6.49 4.06 -28.75
C HIS A 226 -7.71 3.13 -28.58
N PRO A 227 -8.92 3.52 -29.04
CA PRO A 227 -10.15 2.74 -28.83
C PRO A 227 -10.02 1.26 -29.24
N ASN A 228 -9.51 0.99 -30.45
CA ASN A 228 -9.30 -0.40 -30.90
C ASN A 228 -8.37 -1.20 -29.97
N ARG A 229 -7.32 -0.58 -29.42
CA ARG A 229 -6.41 -1.25 -28.48
C ARG A 229 -7.14 -1.60 -27.19
N ILE A 230 -7.89 -0.64 -26.65
CA ILE A 230 -8.70 -0.80 -25.43
C ILE A 230 -9.72 -1.92 -25.62
N ASP A 231 -10.44 -1.93 -26.74
CA ASP A 231 -11.46 -2.95 -27.03
C ASP A 231 -10.84 -4.34 -27.24
N GLU A 232 -9.72 -4.45 -27.97
CA GLU A 232 -9.01 -5.72 -28.16
C GLU A 232 -8.51 -6.31 -26.83
N ILE A 233 -7.99 -5.48 -25.93
CA ILE A 233 -7.55 -5.90 -24.60
C ILE A 233 -8.75 -6.30 -23.73
N SER A 234 -9.80 -5.48 -23.71
CA SER A 234 -11.02 -5.74 -22.93
C SER A 234 -11.70 -7.02 -23.38
N GLN A 235 -11.83 -7.22 -24.70
CA GLN A 235 -12.40 -8.45 -25.27
C GLN A 235 -11.55 -9.67 -24.93
N TYR A 236 -10.22 -9.57 -25.02
CA TYR A 236 -9.32 -10.66 -24.61
C TYR A 236 -9.54 -11.01 -23.14
N ILE A 237 -9.63 -10.02 -22.25
CA ILE A 237 -9.86 -10.24 -20.82
C ILE A 237 -11.19 -10.95 -20.61
N LEU A 238 -12.29 -10.46 -21.18
CA LEU A 238 -13.62 -11.08 -21.05
C LEU A 238 -13.62 -12.53 -21.55
N ASN A 239 -13.03 -12.80 -22.72
CA ASN A 239 -12.99 -14.13 -23.32
C ASN A 239 -12.16 -15.13 -22.50
N ASN A 240 -11.06 -14.67 -21.89
CA ASN A 240 -10.11 -15.53 -21.19
C ASN A 240 -10.29 -15.52 -19.67
N PHE A 241 -11.17 -14.67 -19.13
CA PHE A 241 -11.33 -14.48 -17.68
C PHE A 241 -11.59 -15.81 -16.98
N LYS A 242 -12.58 -16.59 -17.43
CA LYS A 242 -12.94 -17.87 -16.82
C LYS A 242 -11.82 -18.92 -16.93
N GLN A 243 -11.05 -18.89 -18.01
CA GLN A 243 -9.91 -19.80 -18.18
C GLN A 243 -8.80 -19.46 -17.19
N LYS A 244 -8.42 -18.17 -17.10
CA LYS A 244 -7.36 -17.69 -16.22
C LYS A 244 -7.72 -17.79 -14.74
N THR A 245 -9.01 -17.70 -14.41
CA THR A 245 -9.51 -17.79 -13.04
C THR A 245 -10.04 -19.16 -12.64
N HIS A 246 -9.84 -20.20 -13.47
CA HIS A 246 -10.30 -21.57 -13.21
C HIS A 246 -11.82 -21.70 -12.96
N ARG A 247 -12.63 -20.88 -13.65
CA ARG A 247 -14.11 -20.88 -13.57
C ARG A 247 -14.79 -21.59 -14.75
N GLN A 248 -14.03 -22.31 -15.58
CA GLN A 248 -14.60 -23.12 -16.68
C GLN A 248 -15.19 -24.44 -16.20
N GLN A 249 -14.72 -24.98 -15.07
CA GLN A 249 -15.20 -26.25 -14.53
C GLN A 249 -16.49 -26.04 -13.72
N ALA A 250 -17.50 -26.87 -13.98
CA ALA A 250 -18.74 -26.88 -13.22
C ALA A 250 -18.47 -27.21 -11.74
N GLY A 251 -18.92 -26.35 -10.82
CA GLY A 251 -18.74 -26.53 -9.38
C GLY A 251 -17.46 -25.94 -8.78
N GLY A 252 -16.51 -25.48 -9.60
CA GLY A 252 -15.33 -24.78 -9.12
C GLY A 252 -15.65 -23.33 -8.73
N LYS A 253 -15.29 -22.91 -7.51
CA LYS A 253 -15.43 -21.50 -7.08
C LYS A 253 -14.51 -20.57 -7.89
N GLY A 254 -13.34 -21.09 -8.30
CA GLY A 254 -12.31 -20.34 -9.04
C GLY A 254 -11.72 -19.18 -8.24
N PHE A 255 -11.12 -18.25 -8.95
CA PHE A 255 -10.50 -17.03 -8.41
C PHE A 255 -11.12 -15.78 -9.05
N ASN A 256 -10.75 -14.59 -8.60
CA ASN A 256 -11.00 -13.32 -9.28
C ASN A 256 -9.68 -12.71 -9.79
N ALA A 257 -9.73 -11.52 -10.36
CA ALA A 257 -8.55 -10.87 -10.91
C ALA A 257 -8.51 -9.37 -10.61
N MET A 258 -7.31 -8.79 -10.75
CA MET A 258 -7.07 -7.35 -10.77
C MET A 258 -6.55 -6.95 -12.14
N PHE A 259 -6.85 -5.72 -12.55
CA PHE A 259 -6.40 -5.11 -13.79
C PHE A 259 -5.79 -3.75 -13.50
N ALA A 260 -4.47 -3.73 -13.34
CA ALA A 260 -3.70 -2.51 -13.11
C ALA A 260 -3.50 -1.75 -14.42
N VAL A 261 -3.77 -0.45 -14.40
CA VAL A 261 -3.68 0.44 -15.57
C VAL A 261 -2.76 1.63 -15.30
N SER A 262 -2.30 2.27 -16.36
CA SER A 262 -1.29 3.33 -16.34
C SER A 262 -1.77 4.66 -15.73
N SER A 263 -3.07 4.96 -15.86
CA SER A 263 -3.62 6.26 -15.48
C SER A 263 -5.11 6.19 -15.15
N VAL A 264 -5.60 7.24 -14.51
CA VAL A 264 -7.03 7.44 -14.28
C VAL A 264 -7.81 7.47 -15.60
N ASP A 265 -7.26 8.08 -16.65
CA ASP A 265 -7.92 8.10 -17.97
C ASP A 265 -7.96 6.72 -18.61
N ALA A 266 -6.92 5.90 -18.42
CA ALA A 266 -6.95 4.48 -18.78
C ALA A 266 -8.06 3.74 -18.03
N ALA A 267 -8.18 3.94 -16.71
CA ALA A 267 -9.20 3.30 -15.89
C ALA A 267 -10.62 3.63 -16.39
N LYS A 268 -10.86 4.90 -16.73
CA LYS A 268 -12.13 5.38 -17.33
C LYS A 268 -12.45 4.62 -18.62
N VAL A 269 -11.53 4.64 -19.60
CA VAL A 269 -11.82 4.06 -20.92
C VAL A 269 -11.96 2.53 -20.87
N TYR A 270 -11.22 1.85 -20.00
CA TYR A 270 -11.37 0.41 -19.82
C TYR A 270 -12.69 0.05 -19.14
N TYR A 271 -13.07 0.75 -18.08
CA TYR A 271 -14.35 0.52 -17.41
C TYR A 271 -15.53 0.70 -18.37
N GLU A 272 -15.51 1.77 -19.17
CA GLU A 272 -16.52 2.01 -20.20
C GLU A 272 -16.52 0.94 -21.30
N SER A 273 -15.35 0.51 -21.78
CA SER A 273 -15.24 -0.58 -22.77
C SER A 273 -15.83 -1.88 -22.22
N PHE A 274 -15.51 -2.25 -20.98
CA PHE A 274 -16.11 -3.42 -20.33
C PHE A 274 -17.62 -3.30 -20.14
N LYS A 275 -18.13 -2.10 -19.77
CA LYS A 275 -19.57 -1.84 -19.62
C LYS A 275 -20.27 -2.02 -20.97
N ASN A 276 -19.69 -1.51 -22.05
CA ASN A 276 -20.23 -1.62 -23.40
C ASN A 276 -20.22 -3.04 -23.95
N LEU A 277 -19.08 -3.75 -23.86
CA LEU A 277 -18.92 -5.11 -24.37
C LEU A 277 -19.78 -6.15 -23.64
N GLN A 278 -20.25 -5.83 -22.43
CA GLN A 278 -21.09 -6.73 -21.63
C GLN A 278 -22.59 -6.42 -21.70
N LYS A 279 -23.04 -5.39 -22.44
CA LYS A 279 -24.47 -5.02 -22.54
C LYS A 279 -25.38 -6.16 -23.00
N GLU A 280 -24.88 -7.02 -23.88
CA GLU A 280 -25.60 -8.18 -24.43
C GLU A 280 -25.23 -9.50 -23.73
N SER A 281 -24.42 -9.44 -22.66
CA SER A 281 -23.99 -10.65 -21.94
C SER A 281 -25.08 -11.14 -20.99
N ASN A 282 -25.45 -12.42 -21.12
CA ASN A 282 -26.39 -13.09 -20.20
C ASN A 282 -25.79 -13.34 -18.80
N ASN A 283 -24.46 -13.28 -18.66
CA ASN A 283 -23.76 -13.48 -17.40
C ASN A 283 -22.55 -12.54 -17.34
N PRO A 284 -22.77 -11.24 -17.11
CA PRO A 284 -21.72 -10.25 -17.07
C PRO A 284 -20.84 -10.46 -15.82
N LEU A 285 -19.55 -10.18 -15.96
CA LEU A 285 -18.63 -10.08 -14.83
C LEU A 285 -18.98 -8.86 -13.99
N LYS A 286 -18.89 -9.00 -12.67
CA LYS A 286 -18.99 -7.88 -11.75
C LYS A 286 -17.65 -7.15 -11.70
N ILE A 287 -17.61 -5.97 -12.32
CA ILE A 287 -16.40 -5.17 -12.45
C ILE A 287 -16.56 -3.91 -11.60
N ALA A 288 -15.52 -3.59 -10.83
CA ALA A 288 -15.44 -2.38 -10.05
C ALA A 288 -14.12 -1.65 -10.36
N THR A 289 -14.06 -0.37 -10.03
CA THR A 289 -12.85 0.44 -10.20
C THR A 289 -12.65 1.33 -8.97
N ILE A 290 -11.40 1.63 -8.69
CA ILE A 290 -11.02 2.57 -7.63
C ILE A 290 -9.70 3.25 -7.99
N PHE A 291 -9.67 4.56 -7.74
CA PHE A 291 -8.49 5.39 -7.84
C PHE A 291 -8.74 6.68 -7.06
N SER A 292 -7.69 7.41 -6.76
CA SER A 292 -7.77 8.76 -6.23
C SER A 292 -6.66 9.65 -6.80
N PHE A 293 -6.52 10.84 -6.23
CA PHE A 293 -5.41 11.71 -6.54
C PHE A 293 -4.11 11.16 -5.93
N ALA A 294 -3.14 10.89 -6.80
CA ALA A 294 -1.74 10.79 -6.42
C ALA A 294 -1.18 12.21 -6.35
N ALA A 295 -0.78 12.66 -5.16
CA ALA A 295 0.06 13.86 -5.09
C ALA A 295 1.35 13.60 -5.87
N ASN A 296 1.89 14.64 -6.52
CA ASN A 296 3.22 14.62 -7.11
C ASN A 296 4.27 14.50 -5.98
N GLU A 297 4.31 13.35 -5.31
CA GLU A 297 5.37 13.00 -4.38
C GLU A 297 6.59 12.57 -5.20
N GLU A 298 7.78 13.03 -4.81
CA GLU A 298 9.03 12.58 -5.41
C GLU A 298 9.14 11.06 -5.25
N GLN A 299 9.29 10.34 -6.37
CA GLN A 299 9.56 8.90 -6.35
C GLN A 299 10.87 8.65 -5.62
N SER A 300 10.86 7.75 -4.63
CA SER A 300 12.04 7.49 -3.80
C SER A 300 12.98 6.48 -4.45
N ALA A 301 12.40 5.52 -5.18
CA ALA A 301 13.13 4.52 -5.94
C ALA A 301 12.54 4.32 -7.33
N VAL A 302 13.39 3.81 -8.25
CA VAL A 302 12.96 3.38 -9.57
C VAL A 302 11.91 2.28 -9.43
N GLY A 303 10.74 2.49 -10.04
CA GLY A 303 9.63 1.53 -10.02
C GLY A 303 8.65 1.70 -8.86
N ASP A 304 8.78 2.75 -8.04
CA ASP A 304 7.78 3.08 -7.02
C ASP A 304 6.42 3.44 -7.64
N ILE A 305 5.35 2.90 -7.06
CA ILE A 305 3.96 3.26 -7.39
C ILE A 305 3.61 4.55 -6.65
N ALA A 306 3.02 5.51 -7.36
CA ALA A 306 2.68 6.82 -6.79
C ALA A 306 1.67 6.73 -5.63
N ASP A 307 1.84 7.57 -4.60
CA ASP A 307 0.98 7.53 -3.41
C ASP A 307 -0.38 8.21 -3.64
N GLU A 308 -1.35 7.44 -4.13
CA GLU A 308 -2.77 7.80 -4.09
C GLU A 308 -3.35 7.96 -2.66
N GLY A 309 -3.77 9.18 -2.32
CA GLY A 309 -4.34 9.50 -1.00
C GLY A 309 -5.83 9.16 -0.86
N PHE A 310 -6.45 9.46 0.28
CA PHE A 310 -7.92 9.36 0.46
C PHE A 310 -8.65 10.69 0.24
N GLU A 311 -7.93 11.76 -0.11
CA GLU A 311 -8.50 13.06 -0.40
C GLU A 311 -8.97 13.15 -1.86
N ILE A 312 -10.28 13.04 -2.06
CA ILE A 312 -10.91 13.15 -3.39
C ILE A 312 -11.01 14.60 -3.88
N THR A 313 -10.96 15.58 -2.97
CA THR A 313 -11.07 17.01 -3.32
C THR A 313 -9.96 17.51 -4.23
N ALA A 314 -8.81 16.81 -4.27
CA ALA A 314 -7.69 17.14 -5.13
C ALA A 314 -7.82 16.58 -6.57
N MET A 315 -8.85 15.76 -6.84
CA MET A 315 -9.09 15.21 -8.18
C MET A 315 -9.73 16.25 -9.11
N ASP A 316 -9.45 16.16 -10.41
CA ASP A 316 -10.16 16.94 -11.41
C ASP A 316 -11.65 16.58 -11.49
N SER A 317 -12.47 17.51 -11.98
CA SER A 317 -13.92 17.34 -12.03
C SER A 317 -14.35 16.11 -12.83
N SER A 318 -13.68 15.80 -13.95
CA SER A 318 -14.02 14.64 -14.78
C SER A 318 -13.72 13.32 -14.08
N ALA A 319 -12.58 13.22 -13.40
CA ALA A 319 -12.23 12.04 -12.60
C ALA A 319 -13.21 11.82 -11.44
N LYS A 320 -13.62 12.89 -10.76
CA LYS A 320 -14.58 12.82 -9.65
C LYS A 320 -15.98 12.45 -10.12
N GLU A 321 -16.45 13.00 -11.24
CA GLU A 321 -17.73 12.65 -11.85
C GLU A 321 -17.77 11.18 -12.23
N PHE A 322 -16.74 10.69 -12.92
CA PHE A 322 -16.64 9.28 -13.28
C PHE A 322 -16.59 8.36 -12.04
N LEU A 323 -15.80 8.70 -11.02
CA LEU A 323 -15.74 7.91 -9.79
C LEU A 323 -17.11 7.86 -9.10
N SER A 324 -17.86 8.96 -9.13
CA SER A 324 -19.22 9.02 -8.59
C SER A 324 -20.16 8.08 -9.36
N GLU A 325 -20.07 8.03 -10.70
CA GLU A 325 -20.82 7.09 -11.52
C GLU A 325 -20.45 5.63 -11.22
N ALA A 326 -19.16 5.32 -11.13
CA ALA A 326 -18.68 3.97 -10.81
C ALA A 326 -19.14 3.51 -9.41
N ILE A 327 -19.14 4.42 -8.41
CA ILE A 327 -19.67 4.13 -7.07
C ILE A 327 -21.20 3.97 -7.11
N ALA A 328 -21.91 4.72 -7.94
CA ALA A 328 -23.35 4.55 -8.13
C ALA A 328 -23.68 3.19 -8.76
N ASP A 329 -22.92 2.76 -9.79
CA ASP A 329 -23.00 1.43 -10.38
C ASP A 329 -22.77 0.35 -9.30
N TYR A 330 -21.71 0.48 -8.52
CA TYR A 330 -21.40 -0.42 -7.40
C TYR A 330 -22.51 -0.47 -6.35
N ASN A 331 -23.05 0.68 -5.94
CA ASN A 331 -24.17 0.77 -5.00
C ASN A 331 -25.42 0.07 -5.56
N GLY A 332 -25.68 0.19 -6.86
CA GLY A 332 -26.74 -0.55 -7.55
C GLY A 332 -26.51 -2.07 -7.53
N MET A 333 -25.28 -2.52 -7.79
CA MET A 333 -24.92 -3.94 -7.81
C MET A 333 -25.04 -4.60 -6.42
N PHE A 334 -24.69 -3.87 -5.36
CA PHE A 334 -24.51 -4.45 -4.03
C PHE A 334 -25.46 -3.92 -2.95
N LYS A 335 -26.39 -3.03 -3.32
CA LYS A 335 -27.35 -2.37 -2.42
C LYS A 335 -26.65 -1.69 -1.24
N SER A 336 -25.57 -0.96 -1.53
CA SER A 336 -24.84 -0.11 -0.58
C SER A 336 -25.18 1.37 -0.77
N ASN A 337 -24.65 2.22 0.11
CA ASN A 337 -24.84 3.67 0.06
C ASN A 337 -23.49 4.40 0.29
N ASP A 338 -22.45 3.91 -0.36
CA ASP A 338 -21.12 4.51 -0.31
C ASP A 338 -21.08 5.80 -1.14
N GLY A 339 -20.16 6.73 -0.84
CA GLY A 339 -20.12 8.07 -1.43
C GLY A 339 -18.71 8.55 -1.78
N VAL A 340 -18.61 9.76 -2.33
CA VAL A 340 -17.34 10.43 -2.72
C VAL A 340 -16.89 11.53 -1.74
N ASP A 341 -17.56 11.67 -0.60
CA ASP A 341 -16.99 12.42 0.52
C ASP A 341 -15.91 11.57 1.22
N SER A 342 -15.07 12.19 2.05
CA SER A 342 -13.93 11.50 2.69
C SER A 342 -14.34 10.25 3.49
N ASN A 343 -15.48 10.29 4.20
CA ASN A 343 -15.97 9.14 4.95
C ASN A 343 -16.61 8.10 4.02
N GLY A 344 -17.40 8.55 3.05
CA GLY A 344 -18.03 7.71 2.04
C GLY A 344 -17.01 6.91 1.22
N PHE A 345 -15.89 7.53 0.84
CA PHE A 345 -14.86 6.88 0.04
C PHE A 345 -14.01 5.92 0.86
N GLN A 346 -13.73 6.25 2.13
CA GLN A 346 -13.07 5.32 3.03
C GLN A 346 -13.94 4.06 3.27
N ASN A 347 -15.27 4.24 3.39
CA ASN A 347 -16.22 3.14 3.46
C ASN A 347 -16.26 2.34 2.15
N TYR A 348 -16.27 3.02 1.00
CA TYR A 348 -16.19 2.39 -0.31
C TYR A 348 -14.95 1.51 -0.43
N TYR A 349 -13.75 2.05 -0.20
CA TYR A 349 -12.47 1.32 -0.21
C TYR A 349 -12.53 0.08 0.68
N SER A 350 -13.04 0.26 1.89
CA SER A 350 -13.19 -0.78 2.91
C SER A 350 -14.12 -1.91 2.44
N ASN A 351 -15.30 -1.57 1.94
CA ASN A 351 -16.28 -2.53 1.44
C ASN A 351 -15.75 -3.24 0.18
N LEU A 352 -15.15 -2.50 -0.73
CA LEU A 352 -14.56 -3.00 -1.96
C LEU A 352 -13.48 -4.05 -1.68
N ALA A 353 -12.56 -3.76 -0.76
CA ALA A 353 -11.53 -4.69 -0.31
C ALA A 353 -12.12 -6.03 0.17
N GLN A 354 -13.18 -5.97 0.99
CA GLN A 354 -13.85 -7.18 1.47
C GLN A 354 -14.53 -7.96 0.36
N ARG A 355 -15.18 -7.27 -0.58
CA ARG A 355 -15.91 -7.91 -1.68
C ARG A 355 -14.96 -8.58 -2.67
N VAL A 356 -13.81 -7.95 -2.96
CA VAL A 356 -12.74 -8.59 -3.75
C VAL A 356 -12.23 -9.83 -3.02
N LYS A 357 -11.94 -9.76 -1.71
CA LYS A 357 -11.50 -10.92 -0.92
C LYS A 357 -12.53 -12.06 -0.89
N LYS A 358 -13.83 -11.72 -0.83
CA LYS A 358 -14.94 -12.69 -0.85
C LYS A 358 -15.29 -13.21 -2.24
N GLN A 359 -14.63 -12.68 -3.29
CA GLN A 359 -14.91 -12.97 -4.70
C GLN A 359 -16.33 -12.56 -5.14
N GLU A 360 -16.88 -11.51 -4.51
CA GLU A 360 -18.14 -10.89 -4.94
C GLU A 360 -17.92 -9.94 -6.13
N ILE A 361 -16.68 -9.49 -6.32
CA ILE A 361 -16.19 -8.76 -7.49
C ILE A 361 -15.26 -9.66 -8.27
N ASP A 362 -15.48 -9.73 -9.58
CA ASP A 362 -14.76 -10.60 -10.51
C ASP A 362 -13.48 -9.94 -11.01
N LEU A 363 -13.55 -8.66 -11.39
CA LEU A 363 -12.42 -7.89 -11.87
C LEU A 363 -12.38 -6.53 -11.17
N LEU A 364 -11.25 -6.20 -10.56
CA LEU A 364 -11.00 -4.87 -10.01
C LEU A 364 -10.02 -4.11 -10.90
N ILE A 365 -10.44 -2.97 -11.45
CA ILE A 365 -9.57 -2.04 -12.18
C ILE A 365 -8.91 -1.10 -11.16
N VAL A 366 -7.59 -0.97 -11.22
CA VAL A 366 -6.81 -0.15 -10.28
C VAL A 366 -5.74 0.66 -11.01
N VAL A 367 -5.38 1.81 -10.45
CA VAL A 367 -4.21 2.60 -10.89
C VAL A 367 -3.04 2.33 -9.93
N GLY A 368 -3.05 2.94 -8.74
CA GLY A 368 -2.03 2.76 -7.69
C GLY A 368 -2.60 2.35 -6.32
N MET A 369 -3.83 1.85 -6.28
CA MET A 369 -4.47 1.30 -5.08
C MET A 369 -4.56 -0.23 -5.11
N PHE A 370 -4.67 -0.81 -3.90
CA PHE A 370 -4.56 -2.27 -3.64
C PHE A 370 -3.18 -2.83 -3.97
#